data_AF-A0A067S6K7-F1
#
_entry.id   AF-A0A067S6K7-F1
#
_cell.length_a   1.000
_cell.length_b   1.000
_cell.length_c   1.000
_cell.angle_alpha   90.00
_cell.angle_beta   90.00
_cell.angle_gamma   90.00
#
_symmetry.space_group_name_H-M   'P 1'
#
loop_
_entity.id
_entity.type
_entity.pdbx_description
1 polymer ?
#
loop_
_entity_poly.entity_id
_entity_poly.type
_entity_poly.pdbx_seq_one_letter_code
_entity_poly.pdbx_strand_id
1 'polypeptide(L)'
;MISRHLPLITHRIQFSSKVSSTAPSITHRLEFDRQADRNPASKKAELEQRELTPSDYGSEGDENKEKDAESDLSDLTDSDEEAKQSTSKKIPKPAGEPGRPGSGGYSIDDALASWGKEEVLKVNKLVKKFADLKLDKTKSYSKQSGRKVNDICEDVARHHDIIRKYDDFWPIRGMLKMYLKTTSEVHRRGGGSVSNRNNNAFIRGD
;
A
#
# COMPACT_ATOMS: atom_id res chain seq x y z
N MET A 1 -46.95 -24.12 -25.81
CA MET A 1 -45.73 -24.87 -26.16
C MET A 1 -44.54 -23.95 -25.92
N ILE A 2 -43.68 -24.25 -24.95
CA ILE A 2 -42.56 -23.38 -24.56
C ILE A 2 -41.30 -23.93 -25.24
N SER A 3 -40.81 -23.21 -26.24
CA SER A 3 -39.57 -23.55 -26.94
C SER A 3 -38.37 -23.21 -26.06
N ARG A 4 -37.57 -24.21 -25.68
CA ARG A 4 -36.36 -24.03 -24.87
C ARG A 4 -35.18 -23.85 -25.82
N HIS A 5 -34.60 -22.65 -25.87
CA HIS A 5 -33.38 -22.42 -26.64
C HIS A 5 -32.20 -23.15 -25.99
N LEU A 6 -31.31 -23.72 -26.81
CA LEU A 6 -30.08 -24.34 -26.34
C LEU A 6 -29.01 -23.27 -26.15
N PRO A 7 -28.17 -23.37 -25.10
CA PRO A 7 -27.10 -22.41 -24.88
C PRO A 7 -26.09 -22.47 -26.02
N LEU A 8 -25.75 -21.30 -26.58
CA LEU A 8 -24.72 -21.18 -27.61
C LEU A 8 -23.35 -21.52 -27.00
N ILE A 9 -22.77 -22.64 -27.43
CA ILE A 9 -21.41 -23.04 -27.07
C ILE A 9 -20.45 -22.17 -27.89
N THR A 10 -19.80 -21.22 -27.23
CA THR A 10 -18.79 -20.38 -27.87
C THR A 10 -17.53 -21.18 -28.19
N HIS A 11 -16.77 -20.73 -29.20
CA HIS A 11 -15.57 -21.42 -29.66
C HIS A 11 -14.56 -21.62 -28.54
N ARG A 12 -14.05 -22.86 -28.41
CA ARG A 12 -13.10 -23.29 -27.38
C ARG A 12 -11.77 -22.55 -27.54
N ILE A 13 -11.36 -21.82 -26.50
CA ILE A 13 -10.06 -21.15 -26.43
C ILE A 13 -8.96 -22.21 -26.38
N GLN A 14 -8.02 -22.16 -27.33
CA GLN A 14 -6.83 -23.01 -27.37
C GLN A 14 -5.61 -22.20 -26.96
N PHE A 15 -4.90 -22.66 -25.95
CA PHE A 15 -3.61 -22.11 -25.54
C PHE A 15 -2.51 -22.94 -26.17
N SER A 16 -1.59 -22.30 -26.90
CA SER A 16 -0.35 -22.92 -27.35
C SER A 16 0.81 -22.35 -26.55
N SER A 17 1.54 -23.24 -25.88
CA SER A 17 2.78 -22.88 -25.19
C SER A 17 3.89 -22.73 -26.24
N LYS A 18 4.35 -21.50 -26.46
CA LYS A 18 5.58 -21.28 -27.22
C LYS A 18 6.75 -21.58 -26.29
N VAL A 19 7.36 -22.76 -26.46
CA VAL A 19 8.58 -23.14 -25.75
C VAL A 19 9.71 -22.24 -26.25
N SER A 20 10.11 -21.25 -25.46
CA SER A 20 11.28 -20.44 -25.77
C SER A 20 12.52 -21.31 -25.59
N SER A 21 13.21 -21.61 -26.70
CA SER A 21 14.39 -22.49 -26.74
C SER A 21 15.62 -21.97 -25.96
N THR A 22 15.57 -20.74 -25.47
CA THR A 22 16.68 -20.14 -24.75
C THR A 22 16.32 -20.03 -23.28
N ALA A 23 16.95 -20.89 -22.47
CA ALA A 23 16.92 -20.76 -21.03
C ALA A 23 17.42 -19.34 -20.66
N PRO A 24 16.67 -18.58 -19.84
CA PRO A 24 17.17 -17.30 -19.36
C PRO A 24 18.48 -17.56 -18.61
N SER A 25 19.53 -16.80 -18.93
CA SER A 25 20.79 -16.86 -18.21
C SER A 25 20.54 -16.45 -16.75
N ILE A 26 20.45 -17.45 -15.87
CA ILE A 26 20.35 -17.26 -14.42
C ILE A 26 21.70 -16.72 -13.98
N THR A 27 21.75 -15.41 -13.75
CA THR A 27 22.91 -14.77 -13.14
C THR A 27 23.11 -15.34 -11.74
N HIS A 28 24.35 -15.60 -11.36
CA HIS A 28 24.68 -16.10 -10.02
C HIS A 28 24.08 -15.21 -8.93
N ARG A 29 23.55 -15.85 -7.89
CA ARG A 29 23.01 -15.22 -6.68
C ARG A 29 24.14 -14.40 -6.03
N LEU A 30 23.96 -13.08 -5.97
CA LEU A 30 24.81 -12.22 -5.15
C LEU A 30 24.56 -12.59 -3.69
N GLU A 31 25.54 -13.29 -3.09
CA GLU A 31 25.62 -13.45 -1.64
C GLU A 31 25.83 -12.06 -1.05
N PHE A 32 24.78 -11.51 -0.42
CA PHE A 32 24.86 -10.31 0.40
C PHE A 32 25.52 -10.70 1.72
N ASP A 33 26.81 -11.01 1.65
CA ASP A 33 27.60 -11.18 2.84
C ASP A 33 27.63 -9.83 3.55
N ARG A 34 27.13 -9.84 4.79
CA ARG A 34 26.98 -8.67 5.64
C ARG A 34 28.38 -8.17 5.96
N GLN A 35 28.87 -7.19 5.21
CA GLN A 35 29.96 -6.32 5.66
C GLN A 35 29.45 -5.45 6.81
N ALA A 36 29.37 -6.08 7.98
CA ALA A 36 29.43 -5.38 9.25
C ALA A 36 30.90 -5.05 9.51
N ASP A 37 31.14 -3.77 9.74
CA ASP A 37 32.39 -3.14 10.16
C ASP A 37 33.25 -4.03 11.07
N ARG A 38 34.48 -4.40 10.66
CA ARG A 38 35.57 -4.68 11.59
C ARG A 38 36.95 -4.29 11.03
N ASN A 39 37.63 -3.46 11.83
CA ASN A 39 39.02 -3.02 11.76
C ASN A 39 40.04 -4.12 11.40
N PRO A 40 41.20 -3.76 10.80
CA PRO A 40 42.31 -4.67 10.57
C PRO A 40 43.24 -4.71 11.79
N ALA A 41 43.29 -5.84 12.50
CA ALA A 41 44.40 -6.16 13.39
C ALA A 41 44.67 -7.67 13.36
N SER A 42 45.94 -7.99 13.09
CA SER A 42 46.53 -9.30 12.90
C SER A 42 46.26 -10.31 14.03
N LYS A 43 46.10 -11.59 13.70
CA LYS A 43 47.06 -12.69 13.97
C LYS A 43 46.41 -14.09 13.94
N LYS A 44 47.16 -14.99 13.30
CA LYS A 44 47.35 -16.43 13.54
C LYS A 44 46.25 -17.44 13.19
N ALA A 45 46.73 -18.43 12.43
CA ALA A 45 46.13 -19.72 12.14
C ALA A 45 46.06 -20.60 13.40
N GLU A 46 45.01 -21.39 13.53
CA GLU A 46 45.07 -22.74 14.08
C GLU A 46 43.88 -23.57 13.57
N LEU A 47 44.19 -24.79 13.15
CA LEU A 47 43.29 -25.87 12.75
C LEU A 47 42.61 -26.49 13.98
N GLU A 48 41.66 -27.41 13.73
CA GLU A 48 40.93 -28.27 14.68
C GLU A 48 39.62 -27.68 15.21
N GLN A 49 38.49 -28.38 15.31
CA GLN A 49 38.11 -29.77 15.06
C GLN A 49 36.56 -29.76 14.97
N ARG A 50 35.99 -30.68 14.17
CA ARG A 50 34.56 -31.03 14.21
C ARG A 50 34.27 -31.74 15.55
N GLU A 51 33.11 -31.53 16.17
CA GLU A 51 32.26 -32.48 16.92
C GLU A 51 30.89 -31.79 17.19
N LEU A 52 29.76 -32.30 16.66
CA LEU A 52 28.83 -33.32 17.16
C LEU A 52 28.04 -32.94 18.43
N THR A 53 26.72 -33.07 18.29
CA THR A 53 25.65 -32.93 19.31
C THR A 53 25.73 -33.94 20.45
N PRO A 54 25.30 -33.56 21.66
CA PRO A 54 24.42 -34.41 22.50
C PRO A 54 23.29 -33.58 23.15
N SER A 55 22.01 -33.97 23.05
CA SER A 55 21.23 -34.92 23.87
C SER A 55 20.79 -34.42 25.26
N ASP A 56 19.47 -34.23 25.41
CA ASP A 56 18.54 -34.81 26.41
C ASP A 56 18.83 -34.77 27.93
N TYR A 57 17.75 -34.84 28.73
CA TYR A 57 17.56 -34.71 30.20
C TYR A 57 17.26 -33.30 30.69
N GLY A 58 16.23 -32.99 31.50
CA GLY A 58 15.22 -33.74 32.27
C GLY A 58 14.63 -32.71 33.26
N SER A 59 13.31 -32.50 33.31
CA SER A 59 12.34 -33.18 34.19
C SER A 59 12.16 -32.50 35.56
N GLU A 60 10.87 -32.29 35.90
CA GLU A 60 10.24 -32.10 37.23
C GLU A 60 10.50 -30.75 37.93
N GLY A 61 9.55 -30.03 38.53
CA GLY A 61 8.13 -30.12 38.90
C GLY A 61 7.83 -28.75 39.57
N ASP A 62 6.69 -28.37 40.13
CA ASP A 62 5.43 -29.03 40.41
C ASP A 62 4.48 -27.92 40.94
N GLU A 63 3.19 -28.11 40.64
CA GLU A 63 2.02 -27.89 41.50
C GLU A 63 1.47 -26.53 42.02
N ASN A 64 0.13 -26.48 41.84
CA ASN A 64 -0.93 -25.86 42.66
C ASN A 64 -1.19 -24.35 42.49
N LYS A 65 -2.43 -23.85 42.34
CA LYS A 65 -3.69 -24.30 42.95
C LYS A 65 -4.91 -23.65 42.27
N GLU A 66 -5.95 -24.45 42.11
CA GLU A 66 -7.31 -24.11 41.68
C GLU A 66 -8.02 -23.14 42.64
N LYS A 67 -9.02 -22.40 42.12
CA LYS A 67 -10.30 -22.15 42.79
C LYS A 67 -11.31 -21.48 41.86
N ASP A 68 -12.33 -22.25 41.51
CA ASP A 68 -13.63 -21.79 41.04
C ASP A 68 -14.35 -20.93 42.09
N ALA A 69 -15.13 -19.96 41.64
CA ALA A 69 -16.48 -19.69 42.15
C ALA A 69 -17.16 -18.58 41.32
N GLU A 70 -18.41 -18.85 41.05
CA GLU A 70 -19.38 -18.12 40.24
C GLU A 70 -19.79 -16.78 40.88
N SER A 71 -20.21 -15.80 40.08
CA SER A 71 -21.32 -14.92 40.47
C SER A 71 -21.91 -14.19 39.27
N ASP A 72 -23.15 -14.57 38.98
CA ASP A 72 -24.15 -13.94 38.13
C ASP A 72 -24.69 -12.69 38.82
N LEU A 73 -24.67 -11.51 38.20
CA LEU A 73 -25.56 -10.37 38.48
C LEU A 73 -25.60 -9.39 37.28
N SER A 74 -26.78 -9.34 36.68
CA SER A 74 -27.31 -8.30 35.79
C SER A 74 -27.39 -6.92 36.45
N ASP A 75 -27.10 -5.83 35.72
CA ASP A 75 -27.96 -4.63 35.76
C ASP A 75 -27.77 -3.70 34.55
N LEU A 76 -28.88 -3.06 34.19
CA LEU A 76 -29.16 -2.23 33.04
C LEU A 76 -28.67 -0.79 33.24
N THR A 77 -28.00 -0.21 32.25
CA THR A 77 -28.09 1.24 32.01
C THR A 77 -28.29 1.51 30.53
N ASP A 78 -29.55 1.79 30.24
CA ASP A 78 -30.09 2.48 29.08
C ASP A 78 -29.61 3.95 29.03
N SER A 79 -29.56 4.48 27.80
CA SER A 79 -29.52 5.90 27.43
C SER A 79 -28.30 6.76 27.85
N ASP A 80 -27.48 7.09 26.85
CA ASP A 80 -27.48 8.49 26.39
C ASP A 80 -27.29 8.56 24.86
N GLU A 81 -28.15 9.38 24.28
CA GLU A 81 -28.33 9.70 22.86
C GLU A 81 -27.21 10.65 22.42
N GLU A 82 -26.09 10.12 21.91
CA GLU A 82 -25.14 10.97 21.18
C GLU A 82 -25.38 10.88 19.67
N ALA A 83 -26.41 11.63 19.27
CA ALA A 83 -26.55 12.30 18.00
C ALA A 83 -26.14 11.46 16.77
N LYS A 84 -27.16 10.89 16.13
CA LYS A 84 -27.21 10.69 14.67
C LYS A 84 -26.85 12.00 13.96
N GLN A 85 -25.56 12.30 13.84
CA GLN A 85 -25.07 13.23 12.85
C GLN A 85 -25.47 12.61 11.53
N SER A 86 -26.44 13.22 10.87
CA SER A 86 -26.86 12.96 9.51
C SER A 86 -25.64 12.63 8.65
N THR A 87 -25.33 11.34 8.48
CA THR A 87 -24.25 10.90 7.62
C THR A 87 -24.74 11.14 6.21
N SER A 88 -24.52 12.35 5.71
CA SER A 88 -24.52 12.67 4.29
C SER A 88 -23.89 11.46 3.61
N LYS A 89 -24.63 10.81 2.69
CA LYS A 89 -24.21 9.58 2.01
C LYS A 89 -22.87 9.83 1.30
N LYS A 90 -21.75 9.72 2.03
CA LYS A 90 -20.41 9.95 1.50
C LYS A 90 -20.07 8.78 0.61
N ILE A 91 -19.41 9.06 -0.51
CA ILE A 91 -19.02 8.03 -1.47
C ILE A 91 -17.91 7.19 -0.81
N PRO A 92 -18.17 5.90 -0.51
CA PRO A 92 -17.21 5.06 0.16
C PRO A 92 -16.03 4.75 -0.76
N LYS A 93 -14.92 4.31 -0.17
CA LYS A 93 -13.76 3.86 -0.92
C LYS A 93 -14.10 2.57 -1.68
N PRO A 94 -13.75 2.44 -2.97
CA PRO A 94 -13.92 1.19 -3.70
C PRO A 94 -13.06 0.07 -3.14
N ALA A 95 -13.48 -1.17 -3.34
CA ALA A 95 -12.73 -2.35 -2.94
C ALA A 95 -11.37 -2.40 -3.65
N GLY A 96 -10.31 -2.73 -2.91
CA GLY A 96 -8.97 -2.90 -3.44
C GLY A 96 -7.97 -1.78 -3.13
N GLU A 97 -6.75 -1.93 -3.65
CA GLU A 97 -5.69 -0.93 -3.54
C GLU A 97 -5.61 -0.02 -4.78
N PRO A 98 -5.31 1.28 -4.59
CA PRO A 98 -5.09 2.19 -5.71
C PRO A 98 -3.83 1.82 -6.49
N GLY A 99 -3.94 1.73 -7.82
CA GLY A 99 -2.81 1.53 -8.74
C GLY A 99 -2.47 0.06 -9.06
N ARG A 100 -3.40 -0.88 -8.85
CA ARG A 100 -3.29 -2.29 -9.29
C ARG A 100 -4.50 -2.72 -10.15
N PRO A 101 -4.72 -2.10 -11.33
CA PRO A 101 -5.80 -2.52 -12.22
C PRO A 101 -5.59 -3.98 -12.65
N GLY A 102 -6.62 -4.83 -12.49
CA GLY A 102 -6.58 -6.24 -12.89
C GLY A 102 -6.04 -7.24 -11.85
N SER A 103 -5.63 -6.80 -10.66
CA SER A 103 -5.19 -7.68 -9.55
C SER A 103 -5.96 -7.42 -8.26
N GLY A 104 -7.25 -7.07 -8.36
CA GLY A 104 -8.09 -6.73 -7.20
C GLY A 104 -7.88 -5.32 -6.64
N GLY A 105 -7.22 -4.43 -7.39
CA GLY A 105 -7.14 -3.00 -7.11
C GLY A 105 -8.00 -2.17 -8.05
N TYR A 106 -8.00 -0.85 -7.83
CA TYR A 106 -8.72 0.11 -8.67
C TYR A 106 -7.77 1.19 -9.22
N SER A 107 -8.15 1.81 -10.33
CA SER A 107 -7.50 3.02 -10.81
C SER A 107 -8.16 4.25 -10.18
N ILE A 108 -7.37 5.21 -9.70
CA ILE A 108 -7.92 6.46 -9.14
C ILE A 108 -8.73 7.22 -10.19
N ASP A 109 -8.28 7.21 -11.44
CA ASP A 109 -8.96 7.90 -12.54
C ASP A 109 -10.32 7.25 -12.86
N ASP A 110 -10.42 5.93 -12.73
CA ASP A 110 -11.65 5.17 -12.93
C ASP A 110 -12.63 5.38 -11.77
N ALA A 111 -12.12 5.34 -10.53
CA ALA A 111 -12.93 5.59 -9.34
C ALA A 111 -13.42 7.05 -9.21
N LEU A 112 -12.76 7.99 -9.90
CA LEU A 112 -13.13 9.39 -9.99
C LEU A 112 -13.67 9.78 -11.37
N ALA A 113 -14.20 8.82 -12.14
CA ALA A 113 -14.73 9.07 -13.48
C ALA A 113 -15.74 10.24 -13.53
N SER A 114 -16.48 10.49 -12.45
CA SER A 114 -17.44 11.59 -12.32
C SER A 114 -16.81 13.00 -12.25
N TRP A 115 -15.51 13.14 -11.98
CA TRP A 115 -14.86 14.45 -11.78
C TRP A 115 -14.36 15.07 -13.08
N GLY A 116 -14.26 14.28 -14.16
CA GLY A 116 -13.57 14.70 -15.37
C GLY A 116 -12.04 14.71 -15.21
N LYS A 117 -11.32 14.48 -16.31
CA LYS A 117 -9.85 14.32 -16.28
C LYS A 117 -9.11 15.56 -15.78
N GLU A 118 -9.63 16.75 -16.08
CA GLU A 118 -9.02 18.02 -15.72
C GLU A 118 -9.06 18.29 -14.21
N GLU A 119 -10.20 18.02 -13.56
CA GLU A 119 -10.37 18.24 -12.12
C GLU A 119 -9.52 17.25 -11.32
N VAL A 120 -9.50 15.98 -11.74
CA VAL A 120 -8.62 14.95 -11.15
C VAL A 120 -7.15 15.38 -11.26
N LEU A 121 -6.73 15.90 -12.41
CA LEU A 121 -5.36 16.38 -12.61
C LEU A 121 -5.03 17.59 -11.72
N LYS A 122 -5.97 18.53 -11.58
CA LYS A 122 -5.83 19.72 -10.74
C LYS A 122 -5.65 19.36 -9.27
N VAL A 123 -6.53 18.49 -8.75
CA VAL A 123 -6.42 17.94 -7.39
C VAL A 123 -5.11 17.19 -7.23
N ASN A 124 -4.77 16.29 -8.15
CA ASN A 124 -3.54 15.50 -8.07
C ASN A 124 -2.28 16.39 -8.05
N LYS A 125 -2.24 17.47 -8.85
CA LYS A 125 -1.15 18.44 -8.84
C LYS A 125 -1.06 19.16 -7.49
N LEU A 126 -2.19 19.51 -6.90
CA LEU A 126 -2.24 20.15 -5.58
C LEU A 126 -1.78 19.19 -4.48
N VAL A 127 -2.28 17.96 -4.47
CA VAL A 127 -1.86 16.90 -3.52
C VAL A 127 -0.36 16.66 -3.60
N LYS A 128 0.22 16.57 -4.80
CA LYS A 128 1.67 16.42 -5.00
C LYS A 128 2.47 17.59 -4.41
N LYS A 129 2.04 18.83 -4.66
CA LYS A 129 2.68 20.03 -4.08
C LYS A 129 2.67 20.01 -2.56
N PHE A 130 1.53 19.68 -1.95
CA PHE A 130 1.44 19.58 -0.49
C PHE A 130 2.26 18.42 0.07
N ALA A 131 2.31 17.29 -0.64
CA ALA A 131 3.16 16.17 -0.28
C ALA A 131 4.64 16.54 -0.31
N ASP A 132 5.10 17.28 -1.33
CA ASP A 132 6.47 17.78 -1.42
C ASP A 132 6.85 18.75 -0.29
N LEU A 133 5.88 19.53 0.20
CA LEU A 133 6.09 20.52 1.25
C LEU A 133 6.06 19.91 2.66
N LYS A 134 5.12 19.00 2.92
CA LYS A 134 4.82 18.50 4.27
C LYS A 134 5.31 17.09 4.55
N LEU A 135 5.48 16.24 3.53
CA LEU A 135 5.83 14.83 3.69
C LEU A 135 7.26 14.50 3.28
N ASP A 136 7.75 13.39 3.80
CA ASP A 136 9.08 12.88 3.53
C ASP A 136 9.03 11.86 2.38
N LYS A 137 9.48 12.26 1.19
CA LYS A 137 9.49 11.40 -0.01
C LYS A 137 10.39 10.17 0.09
N THR A 138 11.30 10.13 1.06
CA THR A 138 12.18 8.97 1.27
C THR A 138 11.44 7.81 1.94
N LYS A 139 10.28 8.08 2.55
CA LYS A 139 9.50 7.12 3.33
C LYS A 139 8.21 6.71 2.62
N SER A 140 7.81 5.46 2.82
CA SER A 140 6.53 4.95 2.34
C SER A 140 5.35 5.59 3.09
N TYR A 141 4.15 5.53 2.49
CA TYR A 141 2.93 6.11 3.05
C TYR A 141 2.65 5.66 4.50
N SER A 142 2.81 4.37 4.81
CA SER A 142 2.57 3.82 6.15
C SER A 142 3.56 4.33 7.21
N LYS A 143 4.72 4.85 6.79
CA LYS A 143 5.74 5.43 7.66
C LYS A 143 5.63 6.96 7.78
N GLN A 144 4.63 7.57 7.14
CA GLN A 144 4.35 9.00 7.29
C GLN A 144 3.60 9.25 8.59
N SER A 145 3.74 10.46 9.13
CA SER A 145 2.93 10.90 10.26
C SER A 145 1.48 11.08 9.84
N GLY A 146 0.56 10.33 10.46
CA GLY A 146 -0.88 10.41 10.19
C GLY A 146 -1.46 11.82 10.34
N ARG A 147 -0.97 12.61 11.32
CA ARG A 147 -1.35 14.02 11.49
C ARG A 147 -1.09 14.85 10.22
N LYS A 148 0.14 14.84 9.70
CA LYS A 148 0.46 15.58 8.46
C LYS A 148 -0.35 15.13 7.26
N VAL A 149 -0.67 13.83 7.17
CA VAL A 149 -1.53 13.31 6.09
C VAL A 149 -2.94 13.87 6.22
N ASN A 150 -3.50 13.93 7.42
CA ASN A 150 -4.80 14.53 7.67
C ASN A 150 -4.78 16.04 7.40
N ASP A 151 -3.74 16.76 7.82
CA ASP A 151 -3.60 18.19 7.53
C ASP A 151 -3.63 18.46 6.02
N ILE A 152 -2.96 17.63 5.21
CA ILE A 152 -3.00 17.74 3.74
C ILE A 152 -4.39 17.45 3.21
N CYS A 153 -5.09 16.46 3.78
CA CYS A 153 -6.46 16.15 3.38
C CYS A 153 -7.40 17.34 3.61
N GLU A 154 -7.30 17.97 4.79
CA GLU A 154 -8.07 19.17 5.13
C GLU A 154 -7.70 20.36 4.25
N ASP A 155 -6.41 20.64 4.05
CA ASP A 155 -5.95 21.74 3.21
C ASP A 155 -6.50 21.62 1.78
N VAL A 156 -6.42 20.44 1.18
CA VAL A 156 -6.94 20.19 -0.17
C VAL A 156 -8.48 20.25 -0.19
N ALA A 157 -9.14 19.78 0.86
CA ALA A 157 -10.59 19.86 1.00
C ALA A 157 -11.12 21.29 1.26
N ARG A 158 -10.25 22.25 1.60
CA ARG A 158 -10.58 23.69 1.58
C ARG A 158 -10.49 24.29 0.19
N HIS A 159 -9.69 23.73 -0.70
CA HIS A 159 -9.56 24.18 -2.09
C HIS A 159 -10.60 23.52 -3.03
N HIS A 160 -10.96 22.26 -2.75
CA HIS A 160 -11.85 21.46 -3.57
C HIS A 160 -12.94 20.82 -2.72
N ASP A 161 -14.08 21.50 -2.60
CA ASP A 161 -15.22 21.04 -1.80
C ASP A 161 -15.79 19.69 -2.29
N ILE A 162 -15.55 19.35 -3.56
CA ILE A 162 -15.96 18.06 -4.14
C ILE A 162 -15.37 16.87 -3.37
N ILE A 163 -14.22 17.04 -2.71
CA ILE A 163 -13.58 15.97 -1.94
C ILE A 163 -14.35 15.67 -0.65
N ARG A 164 -15.04 16.65 -0.07
CA ARG A 164 -15.85 16.46 1.16
C ARG A 164 -17.01 15.49 0.96
N LYS A 165 -17.39 15.22 -0.30
CA LYS A 165 -18.39 14.22 -0.68
C LYS A 165 -17.89 12.78 -0.52
N TYR A 166 -16.58 12.58 -0.39
CA TYR A 166 -15.96 11.27 -0.33
C TYR A 166 -15.61 10.92 1.11
N ASP A 167 -15.79 9.66 1.46
CA ASP A 167 -15.51 9.22 2.81
C ASP A 167 -14.00 9.22 3.10
N ASP A 168 -13.65 9.64 4.31
CA ASP A 168 -12.27 9.61 4.83
C ASP A 168 -11.21 10.27 3.90
N PHE A 169 -11.64 11.17 3.02
CA PHE A 169 -10.80 11.78 1.98
C PHE A 169 -10.04 10.74 1.14
N TRP A 170 -10.62 9.56 0.90
CA TRP A 170 -9.95 8.47 0.20
C TRP A 170 -9.37 8.86 -1.17
N PRO A 171 -9.93 9.81 -1.96
CA PRO A 171 -9.31 10.24 -3.21
C PRO A 171 -7.91 10.84 -2.98
N ILE A 172 -7.78 11.73 -2.00
CA ILE A 172 -6.52 12.36 -1.62
C ILE A 172 -5.55 11.30 -1.11
N ARG A 173 -6.01 10.44 -0.20
CA ARG A 173 -5.17 9.38 0.38
C ARG A 173 -4.66 8.41 -0.67
N GLY A 174 -5.50 8.06 -1.65
CA GLY A 174 -5.13 7.22 -2.78
C GLY A 174 -4.07 7.87 -3.67
N MET A 175 -4.27 9.13 -4.06
CA MET A 175 -3.28 9.90 -4.83
C MET A 175 -1.95 10.02 -4.08
N LEU A 176 -2.00 10.27 -2.77
CA LEU A 176 -0.83 10.39 -1.92
C LEU A 176 -0.07 9.07 -1.77
N LYS A 177 -0.79 7.97 -1.58
CA LYS A 177 -0.21 6.61 -1.52
C LYS A 177 0.51 6.27 -2.82
N MET A 178 -0.10 6.55 -3.96
CA MET A 178 0.54 6.36 -5.27
C MET A 178 1.78 7.25 -5.45
N TYR A 179 1.69 8.53 -5.10
CA TYR A 179 2.80 9.46 -5.25
C TYR A 179 4.01 9.07 -4.39
N LEU A 180 3.79 8.74 -3.12
CA LEU A 180 4.85 8.31 -2.21
C LEU A 180 5.46 6.96 -2.59
N LYS A 181 4.64 6.03 -3.10
CA LYS A 181 5.14 4.78 -3.66
C LYS A 181 6.12 5.07 -4.79
N THR A 182 5.74 5.86 -5.78
CA THR A 182 6.62 6.16 -6.92
C THR A 182 7.88 6.92 -6.49
N THR A 183 7.77 7.92 -5.61
CA THR A 183 8.93 8.73 -5.18
C THR A 183 9.91 7.96 -4.31
N SER A 184 9.43 7.13 -3.38
CA SER A 184 10.31 6.28 -2.56
C SER A 184 11.01 5.19 -3.39
N GLU A 185 10.35 4.64 -4.41
CA GLU A 185 10.96 3.75 -5.39
C GLU A 185 12.08 4.46 -6.18
N VAL A 186 11.83 5.69 -6.66
CA VAL A 186 12.83 6.49 -7.38
C VAL A 186 14.04 6.80 -6.49
N HIS A 187 13.80 7.13 -5.22
CA HIS A 187 14.88 7.35 -4.25
C HIS A 187 15.74 6.10 -4.07
N ARG A 188 15.11 4.93 -3.87
CA ARG A 188 15.83 3.65 -3.73
C ARG A 188 16.61 3.25 -4.99
N ARG A 189 16.17 3.69 -6.16
CA ARG A 189 16.83 3.44 -7.45
C ARG A 189 17.96 4.44 -7.77
N GLY A 190 18.33 5.33 -6.84
CA GLY A 190 19.48 6.22 -7.01
C GLY A 190 19.16 7.59 -7.61
N GLY A 191 17.94 8.11 -7.45
CA GLY A 191 17.67 9.54 -7.58
C GLY A 191 18.00 10.17 -8.94
N GLY A 192 17.54 9.59 -10.04
CA GLY A 192 17.55 10.26 -11.34
C GLY A 192 16.53 11.40 -11.36
N SER A 193 17.01 12.64 -11.40
CA SER A 193 16.22 13.84 -11.67
C SER A 193 15.23 13.62 -12.81
N VAL A 194 13.93 13.54 -12.50
CA VAL A 194 12.88 13.74 -13.50
C VAL A 194 12.83 15.22 -13.84
N SER A 195 13.71 15.61 -14.77
CA SER A 195 13.68 16.92 -15.42
C SER A 195 12.29 17.14 -15.99
N ASN A 196 11.68 18.21 -15.48
CA ASN A 196 10.49 18.90 -15.94
C ASN A 196 10.46 19.08 -17.48
N ARG A 197 9.99 18.05 -18.20
CA ARG A 197 9.55 18.16 -19.60
C ARG A 197 8.04 18.27 -19.58
N ASN A 198 7.55 19.51 -19.59
CA ASN A 198 6.33 19.97 -20.29
C ASN A 198 5.85 21.29 -19.66
N ASN A 199 6.49 22.38 -20.07
CA ASN A 199 5.94 23.75 -20.02
C ASN A 199 6.66 24.59 -21.09
N ASN A 200 6.30 24.41 -22.37
CA ASN A 200 6.23 25.49 -23.37
C ASN A 200 5.80 24.93 -24.73
N ALA A 201 4.52 25.08 -25.09
CA ALA A 201 4.07 25.03 -26.48
C ALA A 201 2.67 25.67 -26.59
N PHE A 202 2.52 26.90 -26.10
CA PHE A 202 1.39 27.75 -26.46
C PHE A 202 1.73 29.21 -26.19
N ILE A 203 2.61 29.81 -27.01
CA ILE A 203 2.59 31.25 -27.37
C ILE A 203 3.38 31.42 -28.68
N ARG A 204 2.65 31.83 -29.72
CA ARG A 204 2.99 32.55 -30.97
C ARG A 204 2.00 32.01 -32.02
N GLY A 205 1.00 32.75 -32.47
CA GLY A 205 0.86 34.20 -32.66
C GLY A 205 0.43 34.39 -34.11
N ASP A 206 -0.68 35.12 -34.28
CA ASP A 206 -1.17 35.80 -35.50
C ASP A 206 -0.83 35.23 -36.89
#